data_AF-A0A919YYV6-F1
#
_entry.id   AF-A0A919YYV6-F1
#
_cell.length_a   1.000
_cell.length_b   1.000
_cell.length_c   1.000
_cell.angle_alpha   90.00
_cell.angle_beta   90.00
_cell.angle_gamma   90.00
#
_symmetry.space_group_name_H-M   'P 1'
#
loop_
_entity.id
_entity.type
_entity.pdbx_description
1 polymer ?
#
loop_
_entity_poly.entity_id
_entity_poly.type
_entity_poly.pdbx_seq_one_letter_code
_entity_poly.pdbx_strand_id
1 'polypeptide(L)' 'MRPKAVRLETEAADEAIRAVALRNVDQSIAVIAFNDSEQARDIAIELPGREQLKLHMAAKSAVTVHLL' A
#
# COMPACT_ATOMS: atom_id res chain seq x y z
N MET A 1 -5.64 -3.73 -9.60
CA MET A 1 -4.61 -3.41 -10.61
C MET A 1 -5.20 -3.65 -11.99
N ARG A 2 -5.04 -2.72 -12.94
CA ARG A 2 -5.60 -2.82 -14.30
C ARG A 2 -4.49 -2.82 -15.36
N PRO A 3 -4.75 -3.33 -16.58
CA PRO A 3 -3.78 -3.23 -17.67
C PRO A 3 -3.31 -1.78 -17.86
N LYS A 4 -2.01 -1.61 -18.13
CA LYS A 4 -1.36 -0.30 -18.32
C LYS A 4 -1.28 0.58 -17.06
N ALA A 5 -1.49 0.02 -15.87
CA ALA A 5 -1.19 0.74 -14.63
C ALA A 5 0.31 1.07 -14.56
N VAL A 6 0.63 2.26 -14.06
CA VAL A 6 2.00 2.74 -13.89
C VAL A 6 2.38 2.59 -12.42
N ARG A 7 3.53 1.96 -12.16
CA ARG A 7 4.08 1.87 -10.81
C ARG A 7 4.48 3.27 -10.33
N LEU A 8 4.11 3.59 -9.10
CA LEU A 8 4.54 4.79 -8.38
C LEU A 8 5.78 4.46 -7.53
N GLU A 9 6.57 5.49 -7.25
CA GLU A 9 7.59 5.40 -6.21
C GLU A 9 6.94 5.24 -4.85
N THR A 10 7.53 4.39 -4.01
CA THR A 10 7.01 4.04 -2.69
C THR A 10 8.16 3.91 -1.72
N GLU A 11 8.00 4.52 -0.56
CA GLU A 11 8.90 4.42 0.58
C GLU A 11 8.14 3.82 1.76
N ALA A 12 8.79 2.91 2.49
CA ALA A 12 8.25 2.33 3.71
C ALA A 12 9.19 2.71 4.85
N ALA A 13 8.64 3.28 5.93
CA ALA A 13 9.41 3.67 7.09
C ALA A 13 9.90 2.48 7.93
N ASP A 14 9.23 1.32 7.82
CA ASP A 14 9.58 0.08 8.50
C ASP A 14 10.04 -0.95 7.45
N GLU A 15 11.26 -1.47 7.61
CA GLU A 15 11.87 -2.46 6.71
C GLU A 15 11.09 -3.78 6.66
N ALA A 16 10.29 -4.09 7.69
CA ALA A 16 9.42 -5.26 7.72
C ALA A 16 8.16 -5.10 6.84
N ILE A 17 7.86 -3.85 6.45
CA ILE A 17 6.74 -3.53 5.57
C ILE A 17 7.28 -3.25 4.18
N ARG A 18 6.83 -4.04 3.21
CA ARG A 18 7.12 -3.78 1.79
C ARG A 18 5.85 -3.32 1.12
N ALA A 19 5.93 -2.27 0.30
CA ALA A 19 4.77 -1.75 -0.40
C ALA A 19 5.07 -1.49 -1.88
N VAL A 20 4.02 -1.59 -2.68
CA VAL A 20 4.03 -1.17 -4.09
C VAL A 20 2.72 -0.44 -4.37
N ALA A 21 2.83 0.78 -4.91
CA ALA A 21 1.69 1.56 -5.34
C ALA A 21 1.66 1.64 -6.87
N LEU A 22 0.45 1.65 -7.44
CA LEU A 22 0.23 1.78 -8.87
C LEU A 22 -0.92 2.75 -9.13
N ARG A 23 -0.77 3.58 -10.16
CA ARG A 23 -1.85 4.41 -10.70
C ARG A 23 -2.45 3.73 -11.93
N ASN A 24 -3.74 3.43 -11.87
CA ASN A 24 -4.49 2.90 -13.00
C ASN A 24 -4.79 4.00 -14.02
N VAL A 25 -5.22 3.61 -15.23
CA VAL A 25 -5.54 4.53 -16.33
C VAL A 25 -6.71 5.47 -15.98
N ASP A 26 -7.64 5.02 -15.15
CA ASP A 26 -8.76 5.81 -14.64
C ASP A 26 -8.38 6.70 -13.44
N GLN A 27 -7.09 6.91 -13.21
CA GLN A 27 -6.51 7.69 -12.10
C GLN A 27 -6.69 7.09 -10.70
N SER A 28 -7.43 5.98 -10.55
CA SER A 28 -7.51 5.26 -9.27
C SER A 28 -6.13 4.70 -8.88
N ILE A 29 -5.85 4.68 -7.58
CA ILE A 29 -4.60 4.15 -7.03
C ILE A 29 -4.88 2.78 -6.41
N ALA A 30 -3.98 1.83 -6.64
CA ALA A 30 -3.93 0.59 -5.90
C ALA A 30 -2.63 0.55 -5.10
N VAL A 31 -2.70 0.21 -3.81
CA VAL A 31 -1.53 -0.02 -2.96
C VAL A 31 -1.57 -1.44 -2.46
N ILE A 32 -0.45 -2.15 -2.61
CA ILE A 32 -0.26 -3.50 -2.09
C ILE A 32 0.81 -3.38 -1.02
N ALA A 33 0.48 -3.79 0.20
CA ALA A 33 1.39 -3.82 1.33
C ALA A 33 1.57 -5.26 1.81
N PHE A 34 2.79 -5.62 2.15
CA PHE A 34 3.20 -6.91 2.70
C PHE A 34 3.81 -6.68 4.07
N ASN A 35 3.28 -7.37 5.08
CA ASN A 35 3.89 -7.48 6.39
C ASN A 35 4.61 -8.83 6.45
N ASP A 36 5.92 -8.83 6.27
CA ASP A 36 6.75 -10.04 6.35
C ASP A 36 7.30 -10.27 7.77
N SER A 37 6.81 -9.53 8.77
CA SER A 37 7.16 -9.82 10.17
C SER A 37 6.30 -10.95 10.76
N GLU A 38 6.81 -11.55 11.83
CA GLU A 38 6.07 -12.50 12.68
C GLU A 38 5.07 -11.80 13.61
N GLN A 39 4.94 -10.46 13.52
CA GLN A 39 4.06 -9.67 14.39
C GLN A 39 3.01 -8.94 13.58
N ALA A 40 1.85 -8.71 14.19
CA ALA A 40 0.87 -7.79 13.63
C ALA A 40 1.40 -6.35 13.67
N ARG A 41 1.00 -5.52 12.72
CA ARG A 41 1.46 -4.14 12.56
C ARG A 41 0.30 -3.24 12.16
N ASP A 42 0.22 -2.09 12.82
CA ASP A 42 -0.58 -0.98 12.33
C ASP A 42 0.28 -0.15 11.39
N ILE A 43 -0.21 0.06 10.18
CA ILE A 43 0.45 0.89 9.17
C ILE A 43 -0.45 2.04 8.76
N ALA A 44 0.17 3.07 8.23
CA ALA A 44 -0.53 4.20 7.66
C ALA A 44 -0.02 4.46 6.25
N ILE A 45 -0.94 4.55 5.29
CA ILE A 45 -0.65 4.86 3.90
C ILE A 45 -0.89 6.35 3.71
N GLU A 46 0.17 7.05 3.30
CA GLU A 46 0.13 8.47 2.97
C GLU A 46 0.24 8.65 1.46
N LEU A 47 -0.70 9.41 0.90
CA LEU A 47 -0.69 9.78 -0.51
C LEU A 47 -0.73 11.30 -0.63
N PRO A 48 0.03 11.91 -1.55
CA PRO A 48 0.03 13.35 -1.74
C PRO A 48 -1.39 13.89 -1.97
N GLY A 49 -1.82 14.82 -1.14
CA GLY A 49 -3.13 15.48 -1.25
C GLY A 49 -4.33 14.62 -0.85
N ARG A 50 -4.14 13.50 -0.14
CA ARG A 50 -5.21 12.68 0.42
C ARG A 50 -5.05 12.48 1.92
N GLU A 51 -6.16 12.14 2.59
CA GLU A 51 -6.12 11.72 4.00
C GLU A 51 -5.34 10.42 4.15
N GLN A 52 -4.66 10.30 5.29
CA GLN A 52 -3.91 9.12 5.66
C GLN A 52 -4.88 7.95 5.92
N LEU A 53 -4.65 6.83 5.25
CA LEU A 53 -5.42 5.61 5.49
C LEU A 53 -4.69 4.72 6.48
N LYS A 54 -5.31 4.44 7.63
CA LYS A 54 -4.77 3.54 8.65
C LYS A 54 -5.32 2.13 8.49
N LEU A 55 -4.44 1.14 8.63
CA LEU A 55 -4.75 -0.27 8.41
C LEU A 55 -4.08 -1.11 9.49
N HIS A 56 -4.78 -2.13 9.97
CA HIS A 56 -4.18 -3.20 10.77
C HIS A 56 -3.80 -4.37 9.86
N MET A 57 -2.55 -4.83 9.93
CA MET A 57 -2.04 -5.97 9.19
C MET A 57 -1.63 -7.09 10.15
N ALA A 58 -2.19 -8.28 9.97
CA ALA A 58 -1.74 -9.45 10.70
C ALA A 58 -0.28 -9.81 10.34
N ALA A 59 0.37 -10.63 11.17
CA ALA A 59 1.67 -11.21 10.85
C ALA A 59 1.60 -12.00 9.53
N LYS A 60 2.70 -11.99 8.75
CA LYS A 60 2.82 -12.73 7.49
C LYS A 60 1.63 -12.55 6.53
N SER A 61 1.19 -11.30 6.37
CA SER A 61 -0.01 -10.98 5.58
C SER A 61 0.29 -10.02 4.43
N ALA A 62 -0.64 -9.99 3.47
CA ALA A 62 -0.67 -9.01 2.40
C ALA A 62 -2.05 -8.36 2.34
N VAL A 63 -2.09 -7.04 2.15
CA VAL A 63 -3.32 -6.27 1.98
C VAL A 63 -3.22 -5.50 0.68
N THR A 64 -4.31 -5.48 -0.08
CA THR A 64 -4.46 -4.61 -1.26
C THR A 64 -5.57 -3.62 -0.98
N VAL A 65 -5.27 -2.34 -1.16
CA VAL A 65 -6.23 -1.25 -1.03
C VAL A 65 -6.45 -0.61 -2.39
N HIS A 66 -7.72 -0.33 -2.71
CA HIS A 66 -8.13 0.42 -3.89
C HIS A 66 -8.66 1.78 -3.46
N LEU A 67 -8.08 2.85 -4.01
CA LEU A 67 -8.38 4.23 -3.67
C LEU A 67 -8.87 4.96 -4.91
N LEU A 68 -10.12 5.44 -4.86
CA LEU A 68 -10.76 6.22 -5.92
C LEU A 68 -10.32 7.68 -5.82
#